data_AF-A0A8S1P082-F1
#
_entry.id   AF-A0A8S1P082-F1
#
_cell.length_a   1.000
_cell.length_b   1.000
_cell.length_c   1.000
_cell.angle_alpha   90.00
_cell.angle_beta   90.00
_cell.angle_gamma   90.00
#
_symmetry.space_group_name_H-M   'P 1'
#
loop_
_entity.id
_entity.type
_entity.pdbx_description
1 polymer ?
#
loop_
_entity_poly.entity_id
_entity_poly.type
_entity_poly.pdbx_seq_one_letter_code
_entity_poly.pdbx_strand_id
1 'polypeptide(L)' 'MSEEQEIDWGVGAQALHYMVRATKDCSKRCGALKLNRDFNESETECLKKCAVYHAGASSTHMRFLISYAETVHLQ' A
#
# COMPACT_ATOMS: atom_id res chain seq x y z
N MET A 1 -37.55 2.77 3.21
CA MET A 1 -36.44 2.70 2.25
C MET A 1 -35.66 4.00 2.39
N SER A 2 -34.62 4.01 3.22
CA SER A 2 -33.65 5.11 3.23
C SER A 2 -32.52 4.67 2.32
N GLU A 3 -32.30 5.43 1.24
CA GLU A 3 -31.17 5.26 0.35
C GLU A 3 -29.88 5.46 1.17
N GLU A 4 -29.24 4.35 1.56
CA GLU A 4 -27.84 4.38 1.95
C GLU A 4 -27.07 4.87 0.72
N GLN A 5 -26.67 6.15 0.74
CA GLN A 5 -25.68 6.64 -0.19
C GLN A 5 -24.42 5.79 0.01
N GLU A 6 -24.13 4.90 -0.93
CA GLU A 6 -22.81 4.29 -1.05
C GLU A 6 -21.80 5.44 -1.20
N ILE A 7 -21.02 5.67 -0.16
CA ILE A 7 -19.93 6.64 -0.19
C ILE A 7 -18.87 6.06 -1.12
N ASP A 8 -18.71 6.64 -2.32
CA ASP A 8 -17.54 6.40 -3.16
C ASP A 8 -16.31 7.05 -2.50
N TRP A 9 -15.54 6.23 -1.77
CA TRP A 9 -14.32 6.68 -1.09
C TRP A 9 -13.17 7.02 -2.05
N GLY A 10 -13.35 6.93 -3.38
CA GLY A 10 -12.29 7.19 -4.34
C GLY A 10 -11.14 6.18 -4.22
N VAL A 11 -11.46 4.94 -3.81
CA VAL A 11 -10.49 3.87 -3.48
C VAL A 11 -9.49 3.65 -4.61
N GLY A 12 -9.93 3.74 -5.87
CA GLY A 12 -9.07 3.57 -7.04
C GLY A 12 -7.95 4.62 -7.15
N ALA A 13 -8.28 5.90 -6.94
CA ALA A 13 -7.30 6.98 -7.01
C ALA A 13 -6.31 6.93 -5.83
N GLN A 14 -6.80 6.64 -4.62
CA GLN A 14 -5.94 6.48 -3.45
C GLN A 14 -5.02 5.25 -3.56
N ALA A 15 -5.54 4.14 -4.05
CA ALA A 15 -4.75 2.94 -4.32
C ALA A 15 -3.66 3.21 -5.35
N LEU A 16 -3.97 3.94 -6.43
CA LEU A 16 -2.98 4.33 -7.43
C LEU A 16 -1.87 5.21 -6.84
N HIS A 17 -2.23 6.23 -6.05
CA HIS A 17 -1.25 7.07 -5.37
C HIS A 17 -0.35 6.28 -4.41
N TYR A 18 -0.92 5.32 -3.68
CA TYR A 18 -0.16 4.43 -2.82
C TYR A 18 0.79 3.54 -3.62
N MET A 19 0.32 2.90 -4.70
CA MET A 19 1.13 2.05 -5.57
C MET A 19 2.33 2.80 -6.14
N VAL A 20 2.14 4.02 -6.65
CA VAL A 20 3.22 4.85 -7.20
C VAL A 20 4.25 5.17 -6.12
N ARG A 21 3.81 5.55 -4.92
CA ARG A 21 4.70 5.86 -3.80
C ARG A 21 5.50 4.64 -3.34
N ALA A 22 4.82 3.51 -3.11
CA ALA A 22 5.44 2.26 -2.69
C ALA A 22 6.45 1.76 -3.73
N THR A 23 6.10 1.83 -5.01
CA THR A 23 7.00 1.46 -6.11
C THR A 23 8.25 2.34 -6.10
N LYS A 24 8.10 3.66 -5.97
CA LYS A 24 9.23 4.60 -5.91
C LYS A 24 10.14 4.33 -4.71
N ASP A 25 9.56 4.05 -3.54
CA ASP A 25 10.33 3.74 -2.33
C ASP A 25 11.10 2.42 -2.48
N CYS A 26 10.44 1.36 -2.97
CA CYS A 26 11.08 0.09 -3.26
C CYS A 26 12.19 0.21 -4.30
N SER A 27 11.96 0.94 -5.40
CA SER A 27 12.98 1.19 -6.42
C SER A 27 14.20 1.90 -5.83
N LYS A 28 14.00 2.90 -4.97
CA LYS A 28 15.09 3.61 -4.29
C LYS A 28 15.86 2.68 -3.34
N ARG A 29 15.14 1.95 -2.49
CA ARG A 29 15.72 1.07 -1.47
C ARG A 29 16.51 -0.09 -2.07
N CYS A 30 16.01 -0.65 -3.18
CA CYS A 30 16.62 -1.78 -3.86
C CYS A 30 17.66 -1.39 -4.91
N GLY A 31 17.98 -0.10 -5.09
CA GLY A 31 18.90 0.35 -6.14
C GLY A 31 18.35 0.22 -7.58
N ALA A 32 17.08 -0.13 -7.71
CA ALA A 32 16.35 -0.34 -8.97
C ALA A 32 15.83 0.99 -9.57
N LEU A 33 16.66 2.03 -9.57
CA LEU A 33 16.34 3.37 -10.10
C LEU A 33 16.72 3.56 -11.58
N LYS A 34 17.39 2.57 -12.19
CA LYS A 34 17.93 2.71 -13.55
C LYS A 34 16.87 2.43 -14.60
N LEU A 35 16.53 3.46 -15.39
CA LEU A 35 15.82 3.32 -16.65
C LEU A 35 16.78 2.69 -17.68
N ASN A 36 16.31 1.71 -18.44
CA ASN A 36 17.00 1.05 -19.56
C ASN A 36 17.95 -0.12 -19.23
N ARG A 37 17.67 -0.89 -18.19
CA ARG A 37 18.21 -2.25 -18.07
C ARG A 37 17.29 -3.16 -17.27
N ASP A 38 17.49 -4.46 -17.44
CA ASP A 38 16.86 -5.45 -16.58
C ASP A 38 17.41 -5.38 -15.16
N PHE A 39 16.54 -5.72 -14.20
CA PHE A 39 16.93 -5.90 -12.81
C PHE A 39 17.75 -7.18 -12.69
N ASN A 40 18.83 -7.12 -11.93
CA ASN A 40 19.55 -8.33 -11.59
C ASN A 40 18.76 -9.15 -10.54
N GLU A 41 19.24 -10.35 -10.24
CA GLU A 41 18.56 -11.26 -9.30
C GLU A 41 18.39 -10.64 -7.90
N SER A 42 19.42 -9.95 -7.40
CA SER A 42 19.40 -9.31 -6.08
C SER A 42 18.37 -8.17 -6.01
N GLU A 43 18.30 -7.34 -7.05
CA GLU A 43 17.32 -6.26 -7.17
C GLU A 43 15.90 -6.81 -7.27
N THR A 44 15.72 -7.85 -8.08
CA THR A 44 14.43 -8.54 -8.25
C THR A 44 13.93 -9.12 -6.92
N GLU A 45 14.80 -9.81 -6.19
CA GLU A 45 14.47 -10.39 -4.89
C GLU A 45 14.19 -9.32 -3.84
N CYS A 46 14.96 -8.22 -3.84
CA CYS A 46 14.70 -7.08 -2.99
C CYS A 46 13.33 -6.45 -3.26
N LEU A 47 12.98 -6.23 -4.53
CA LEU A 47 11.70 -5.66 -4.94
C LEU A 47 10.52 -6.55 -4.49
N LYS A 48 10.63 -7.87 -4.65
CA LYS A 48 9.62 -8.83 -4.16
C LYS A 48 9.41 -8.72 -2.65
N LYS A 49 10.50 -8.73 -1.87
CA LYS A 49 10.44 -8.55 -0.41
C LYS A 49 9.85 -7.20 -0.01
N CYS A 50 10.19 -6.15 -0.73
CA CYS A 50 9.66 -4.81 -0.50
C CYS A 50 8.15 -4.74 -0.77
N ALA A 51 7.66 -5.40 -1.83
CA ALA A 51 6.23 -5.49 -2.11
C ALA A 51 5.46 -6.19 -0.98
N VAL A 52 5.98 -7.31 -0.47
CA VAL A 52 5.40 -8.03 0.68
C VAL A 52 5.37 -7.14 1.93
N TYR A 53 6.45 -6.39 2.19
CA TYR A 53 6.52 -5.45 3.30
C TYR A 53 5.42 -4.38 3.22
N HIS A 54 5.25 -3.74 2.06
CA HIS A 54 4.22 -2.73 1.85
C HIS A 54 2.80 -3.29 1.97
N ALA A 55 2.55 -4.49 1.45
CA ALA A 55 1.26 -5.16 1.59
C ALA A 55 0.95 -5.49 3.06
N GLY A 56 1.95 -6.01 3.79
CA GLY A 56 1.85 -6.29 5.21
C GLY A 56 1.56 -5.03 6.03
N ALA A 57 2.31 -3.95 5.80
CA ALA A 57 2.11 -2.67 6.48
C ALA A 57 0.70 -2.09 6.23
N SER A 58 0.21 -2.11 4.98
CA SER A 58 -1.14 -1.67 4.65
C SER A 58 -2.21 -2.52 5.36
N SER A 59 -2.03 -3.84 5.38
CA SER A 59 -2.95 -4.76 6.07
C SER A 59 -3.00 -4.52 7.58
N THR A 60 -1.83 -4.34 8.22
CA THR A 60 -1.74 -3.98 9.64
C THR A 60 -2.41 -2.64 9.93
N HIS A 61 -2.18 -1.63 9.09
CA HIS A 61 -2.79 -0.31 9.24
C HIS A 61 -4.32 -0.36 9.10
N MET A 62 -4.83 -1.10 8.12
CA MET A 62 -6.27 -1.35 7.95
C MET A 62 -6.88 -1.97 9.22
N ARG A 63 -6.25 -3.03 9.76
CA ARG A 63 -6.71 -3.68 11.00
C ARG A 63 -6.73 -2.70 12.18
N PHE A 64 -5.68 -1.90 12.33
CA PHE A 64 -5.62 -0.87 13.37
C PHE A 64 -6.77 0.12 13.25
N LEU A 65 -7.05 0.65 12.05
CA LEU A 65 -8.14 1.62 11.83
C LEU A 65 -9.52 1.02 12.15
N ILE A 66 -9.76 -0.24 11.75
CA ILE A 66 -10.99 -0.96 12.09
C ILE A 66 -11.13 -1.08 13.61
N SER A 67 -10.11 -1.62 14.30
CA SER A 67 -10.14 -1.76 15.75
C SER A 67 -10.27 -0.42 16.47
N TYR A 68 -9.62 0.63 15.98
CA TYR A 68 -9.76 1.98 16.54
C TYR A 68 -11.20 2.49 16.41
N ALA A 69 -11.81 2.36 15.24
CA ALA A 69 -13.21 2.76 15.02
C ALA A 69 -14.19 1.97 15.90
N GLU A 70 -13.94 0.67 16.10
CA GLU A 70 -14.78 -0.20 16.93
C GLU A 70 -14.64 0.10 18.44
N THR A 71 -13.49 0.60 18.89
CA THR A 71 -13.19 0.74 20.33
C THR A 71 -13.36 2.15 20.87
N VAL A 72 -13.18 3.19 20.04
CA VAL A 72 -13.23 4.59 20.48
C VAL A 72 -14.65 5.07 20.80
N HIS A 73 -15.69 4.34 20.38
CA HIS A 73 -17.09 4.63 20.73
C HIS A 73 -17.61 3.86 21.95
N LEU A 74 -16.77 3.06 22.62
CA LEU A 74 -17.13 2.27 23.81
C LEU A 74 -16.63 2.88 25.14
N GLN A 75 -16.17 4.13 25.13
CA GLN A 75 -15.84 4.94 26.31
C GLN A 75 -16.78 6.14 26.42
#